data_AF-A0A819IS81-F1
#
_entry.id   AF-A0A819IS81-F1
#
_cell.length_a   1.000
_cell.length_b   1.000
_cell.length_c   1.000
_cell.angle_alpha   90.00
_cell.angle_beta   90.00
_cell.angle_gamma   90.00
#
_symmetry.space_group_name_H-M   'P 1'
#
loop_
_entity.id
_entity.type
_entity.pdbx_description
1 polymer ?
#
loop_
_entity_poly.entity_id
_entity_poly.type
_entity_poly.pdbx_seq_one_letter_code
_entity_poly.pdbx_strand_id
1 'polypeptide(L)'
;MVPTKWVFVLEFPLNVNGKIDRKKLYETKETVDLTSSNGRVETLSSLELKLQDIFIRAFRLPSPPDVRTPFGLLGGTSLGAMCALNLIRQEVTDKMDISLLFTNPSVKALAAALEPILCVTESGNKKEEKDDDDFSFRPHSSWFIESLGIVLLAWQWLWPIFMAVRLEFDFLPMLLIPFIHLIQFPVFLKLFGGPFPRGRDTLYSWRYYRLWFLRRQWSLNTYWLGHLLGTPFYNTYLRLCGARIHDGVYIYTTHIDAPWLLKVGVSTYIGEEVILSSLTYHDRIYELHEIFIGSHCSIGTRCVLHDRVDMQDNVLIEPLTPVTGRIVGKHQEIASPCILNCGQSLFQLVAIFAVISIHILIIKVSCSTTNWLPMCMRLSINWLIWIVFGSGIGLLLLSRVGHVQQNFSQSLNSWEFLCRFWLRDLILNSFGSCLSSLLDEMNWFVPLVLRWLGVTIEGNDIHAYEIVPLLKVPPNLLTIEDGATITSSVRFVSYDVTTNGQCIVAGPIKIGRRSFVGNKCLLRSGVCILEDVLIGSLTRVDLANNSAKQGK
;
A
#
# COMPACT_ATOMS: atom_id res chain seq x y z
N MET A 1 1.32 -23.54 4.93
CA MET A 1 1.38 -24.40 3.73
C MET A 1 1.99 -25.73 4.16
N VAL A 2 1.27 -26.85 4.01
CA VAL A 2 1.78 -28.20 4.35
C VAL A 2 1.93 -29.00 3.05
N PRO A 3 3.08 -29.62 2.76
CA PRO A 3 3.29 -30.43 1.55
C PRO A 3 2.32 -31.63 1.47
N THR A 4 1.83 -31.94 0.26
CA THR A 4 0.91 -33.06 0.00
C THR A 4 1.60 -34.42 -0.09
N LYS A 5 2.93 -34.44 -0.29
CA LYS A 5 3.75 -35.66 -0.31
C LYS A 5 5.09 -35.39 0.36
N TRP A 6 5.54 -36.35 1.16
CA TRP A 6 6.87 -36.36 1.75
C TRP A 6 7.64 -37.52 1.14
N VAL A 7 8.85 -37.26 0.64
CA VAL A 7 9.74 -38.28 0.08
C VAL A 7 11.04 -38.19 0.87
N PHE A 8 11.42 -39.30 1.51
CA PHE A 8 12.66 -39.37 2.25
C PHE A 8 13.77 -39.86 1.32
N VAL A 9 14.86 -39.11 1.25
CA VAL A 9 16.04 -39.47 0.45
C VAL A 9 17.27 -39.43 1.35
N LEU A 10 18.17 -40.40 1.20
CA LEU A 10 19.42 -40.46 1.95
C LEU A 10 20.41 -39.37 1.48
N GLU A 11 20.45 -39.10 0.18
CA GLU A 11 21.21 -38.00 -0.41
C GLU A 11 20.43 -37.38 -1.58
N PHE A 12 20.60 -36.07 -1.79
CA PHE A 12 19.97 -35.39 -2.92
C PHE A 12 20.73 -35.68 -4.22
N PRO A 13 20.07 -36.23 -5.26
CA PRO A 13 20.72 -36.45 -6.54
C PRO A 13 21.07 -35.11 -7.17
N LEU A 14 22.34 -34.92 -7.54
CA LEU A 14 22.82 -33.72 -8.21
C LEU A 14 23.03 -33.98 -9.70
N ASN A 15 22.85 -32.96 -10.52
CA ASN A 15 23.24 -32.96 -11.93
C ASN A 15 24.74 -32.64 -12.07
N VAL A 16 25.24 -32.70 -13.30
CA VAL A 16 26.66 -32.45 -13.63
C VAL A 16 27.17 -31.07 -13.18
N ASN A 17 26.26 -30.13 -12.90
CA ASN A 17 26.55 -28.77 -12.44
C ASN A 17 26.38 -28.60 -10.91
N GLY A 18 26.21 -29.69 -10.15
CA GLY A 18 26.05 -29.64 -8.70
C GLY A 18 24.69 -29.12 -8.21
N LYS A 19 23.70 -28.96 -9.09
CA LYS A 19 22.32 -28.58 -8.73
C LYS A 19 21.46 -29.83 -8.57
N ILE A 20 20.44 -29.78 -7.71
CA ILE A 20 19.50 -30.90 -7.51
C ILE A 20 18.86 -31.30 -8.85
N ASP A 21 19.10 -32.56 -9.25
CA ASP A 21 18.49 -33.17 -10.42
C ASP A 21 17.06 -33.58 -10.09
N ARG A 22 16.13 -32.67 -10.42
CA ARG A 22 14.70 -32.86 -10.18
C ARG A 22 14.16 -34.13 -10.83
N LYS A 23 14.66 -34.55 -12.00
CA LYS A 23 14.20 -35.76 -12.66
C LYS A 23 14.56 -36.99 -11.84
N LYS A 24 15.82 -37.12 -11.46
CA LYS A 24 16.27 -38.23 -10.59
C LYS A 24 15.59 -38.22 -9.23
N LEU A 25 15.33 -37.04 -8.65
CA LEU A 25 14.58 -36.91 -7.40
C LEU A 25 13.14 -37.47 -7.52
N TYR A 26 12.47 -37.25 -8.65
CA TYR A 26 11.14 -37.82 -8.91
C TYR A 26 11.15 -39.31 -9.25
N GLU A 27 12.29 -39.83 -9.72
CA GLU A 27 12.51 -41.25 -10.02
C GLU A 27 12.87 -42.05 -8.77
N THR A 28 13.44 -41.43 -7.73
CA THR A 28 13.79 -42.06 -6.44
C THR A 28 12.55 -42.33 -5.55
N LYS A 29 11.37 -42.47 -6.16
CA LYS A 29 10.14 -42.84 -5.49
C LYS A 29 10.21 -44.30 -5.06
N GLU A 30 10.83 -44.57 -3.92
CA GLU A 30 10.32 -45.64 -3.07
C GLU A 30 8.97 -45.15 -2.52
N THR A 31 7.90 -45.58 -3.18
CA THR A 31 6.52 -45.30 -2.76
C THR A 31 6.25 -46.03 -1.46
N VAL A 32 6.41 -45.33 -0.34
CA VAL A 32 5.64 -45.68 0.86
C VAL A 32 4.21 -45.18 0.61
N ASP A 33 3.38 -46.06 0.05
CA ASP A 33 1.93 -45.84 -0.02
C ASP A 33 1.37 -45.86 1.41
N LEU A 34 1.21 -44.68 2.00
CA LEU A 34 0.41 -44.49 3.23
C LEU A 34 -1.08 -44.79 3.01
N THR A 35 -1.49 -45.21 1.81
CA THR A 35 -2.86 -45.56 1.41
C THR A 35 -3.09 -47.05 1.19
N SER A 36 -2.15 -47.93 1.57
CA SER A 36 -2.39 -49.37 1.61
C SER A 36 -3.14 -49.76 2.90
N SER A 37 -4.36 -49.25 3.09
CA SER A 37 -5.33 -49.89 3.98
C SER A 37 -6.12 -50.90 3.17
N ASN A 38 -5.92 -52.18 3.50
CA ASN A 38 -6.63 -53.34 3.00
C ASN A 38 -8.14 -53.10 2.83
N GLY A 39 -8.65 -53.67 1.74
CA GLY A 39 -9.99 -53.41 1.23
C GLY A 39 -11.15 -53.70 2.19
N ARG A 40 -12.15 -52.84 2.05
CA ARG A 40 -13.57 -53.22 2.04
C ARG A 40 -14.21 -52.40 0.93
N VAL A 41 -14.83 -53.07 -0.04
CA VAL A 41 -15.78 -52.44 -0.96
C VAL A 41 -16.99 -52.07 -0.10
N GLU A 42 -16.97 -50.88 0.50
CA GLU A 42 -18.14 -50.30 1.13
C GLU A 42 -19.14 -49.98 0.00
N THR A 43 -20.35 -50.52 0.08
CA THR A 43 -21.44 -50.12 -0.81
C THR A 43 -21.74 -48.65 -0.55
N LEU A 44 -21.36 -47.79 -1.50
CA LEU A 44 -21.56 -46.36 -1.40
C LEU A 44 -23.06 -46.03 -1.42
N SER A 45 -23.47 -45.12 -0.53
CA SER A 45 -24.82 -44.56 -0.56
C SER A 45 -25.03 -43.75 -1.85
N SER A 46 -26.28 -43.65 -2.31
CA SER A 46 -26.65 -42.80 -3.45
C SER A 46 -26.23 -41.33 -3.23
N LEU A 47 -26.26 -40.86 -1.98
CA LEU A 47 -25.79 -39.53 -1.59
C LEU A 47 -24.27 -39.40 -1.71
N GLU A 48 -23.51 -40.42 -1.30
CA GLU A 48 -22.04 -40.42 -1.36
C GLU A 48 -21.55 -40.41 -2.82
N LEU A 49 -22.19 -41.18 -3.71
CA LEU A 49 -21.89 -41.17 -5.14
C LEU A 49 -22.14 -39.79 -5.77
N LYS A 50 -23.24 -39.13 -5.38
CA LYS A 50 -23.59 -37.80 -5.87
C LYS A 50 -22.61 -36.74 -5.38
N LEU A 51 -22.20 -36.82 -4.11
CA LEU A 51 -21.19 -35.92 -3.54
C LEU A 51 -19.80 -36.14 -4.15
N GLN A 52 -19.43 -37.38 -4.48
CA GLN A 52 -18.19 -37.66 -5.22
C GLN A 52 -18.19 -36.98 -6.59
N ASP A 53 -19.28 -37.07 -7.35
CA ASP A 53 -19.41 -36.39 -8.64
C ASP A 53 -19.31 -34.87 -8.51
N ILE A 54 -20.01 -34.29 -7.52
CA ILE A 54 -19.92 -32.86 -7.24
C ILE A 54 -18.48 -32.45 -6.91
N PHE A 55 -17.75 -33.26 -6.14
CA PHE A 55 -16.36 -32.97 -5.79
C PHE A 55 -15.41 -33.09 -6.99
N ILE A 56 -15.65 -34.03 -7.91
CA ILE A 56 -14.92 -34.12 -9.18
C ILE A 56 -15.08 -32.81 -9.96
N ARG A 57 -16.32 -32.33 -10.10
CA ARG A 57 -16.62 -31.09 -10.84
C ARG A 57 -16.08 -29.84 -10.14
N ALA A 58 -16.24 -29.75 -8.82
CA ALA A 58 -15.84 -28.58 -8.03
C ALA A 58 -14.32 -28.43 -7.91
N PHE A 59 -13.61 -29.53 -7.68
CA PHE A 59 -12.15 -29.54 -7.48
C PHE A 59 -11.37 -29.93 -8.75
N ARG A 60 -12.06 -30.18 -9.87
CA ARG A 60 -11.48 -30.59 -11.16
C ARG A 60 -10.56 -31.82 -11.03
N LEU A 61 -11.05 -32.83 -10.31
CA LEU A 61 -10.29 -34.05 -10.07
C LEU A 61 -10.35 -34.97 -11.29
N PRO A 62 -9.26 -35.70 -11.62
CA PRO A 62 -9.25 -36.63 -12.75
C PRO A 62 -10.05 -37.93 -12.48
N SER A 63 -10.40 -38.20 -11.22
CA SER A 63 -11.04 -39.44 -10.77
C SER A 63 -11.80 -39.21 -9.45
N PRO A 64 -12.83 -40.02 -9.14
CA PRO A 64 -13.58 -39.90 -7.88
C PRO A 64 -12.65 -40.05 -6.67
N PRO A 65 -12.69 -39.10 -5.71
CA PRO A 65 -11.86 -39.19 -4.53
C PRO A 65 -12.36 -40.29 -3.59
N ASP A 66 -11.44 -40.88 -2.82
CA ASP A 66 -11.82 -41.77 -1.73
C ASP A 66 -12.71 -41.03 -0.73
N VAL A 67 -13.80 -41.68 -0.32
CA VAL A 67 -14.92 -41.09 0.44
C VAL A 67 -14.47 -40.50 1.78
N ARG A 68 -13.35 -41.01 2.32
CA ARG A 68 -12.76 -40.61 3.60
C ARG A 68 -11.69 -39.53 3.46
N THR A 69 -11.25 -39.24 2.23
CA THR A 69 -10.18 -38.25 2.01
C THR A 69 -10.71 -36.84 2.30
N PRO A 70 -10.05 -36.07 3.19
CA PRO A 70 -10.38 -34.67 3.40
C PRO A 70 -10.14 -33.86 2.12
N PHE A 71 -11.10 -33.03 1.69
CA PHE A 71 -10.96 -32.24 0.45
C PHE A 71 -9.82 -31.21 0.51
N GLY A 72 -9.35 -30.82 1.70
CA GLY A 72 -8.13 -30.02 1.85
C GLY A 72 -6.90 -30.67 1.22
N LEU A 73 -6.86 -32.00 1.16
CA LEU A 73 -5.79 -32.78 0.52
C LEU A 73 -6.03 -33.01 -0.98
N LEU A 74 -7.26 -32.80 -1.46
CA LEU A 74 -7.66 -32.90 -2.87
C LEU A 74 -7.38 -31.62 -3.67
N GLY A 75 -6.53 -30.72 -3.15
CA GLY A 75 -6.30 -29.41 -3.75
C GLY A 75 -7.36 -28.37 -3.38
N GLY A 76 -7.97 -28.50 -2.20
CA GLY A 76 -9.03 -27.63 -1.68
C GLY A 76 -8.61 -26.16 -1.59
N THR A 77 -8.95 -25.39 -2.64
CA THR A 77 -8.94 -23.92 -2.60
C THR A 77 -10.28 -23.42 -2.09
N SER A 78 -10.30 -22.20 -1.53
CA SER A 78 -11.54 -21.53 -1.11
C SER A 78 -12.55 -21.44 -2.27
N LEU A 79 -12.07 -21.32 -3.52
CA LEU A 79 -12.91 -21.30 -4.71
C LEU A 79 -13.55 -22.67 -5.00
N GLY A 80 -12.79 -23.76 -4.89
CA GLY A 80 -13.32 -25.12 -5.04
C GLY A 80 -14.35 -25.47 -3.98
N ALA A 81 -14.14 -25.04 -2.73
CA ALA A 81 -15.11 -25.19 -1.66
C ALA A 81 -16.42 -24.43 -1.94
N MET A 82 -16.34 -23.20 -2.46
CA MET A 82 -17.53 -22.42 -2.88
C MET A 82 -18.26 -23.07 -4.06
N CYS A 83 -17.54 -23.61 -5.04
CA CYS A 83 -18.14 -24.37 -6.14
C CYS A 83 -18.86 -25.63 -5.63
N ALA A 84 -18.24 -26.38 -4.71
CA ALA A 84 -18.85 -27.56 -4.10
C ALA A 84 -20.12 -27.19 -3.32
N LEU A 85 -20.07 -26.12 -2.51
CA LEU A 85 -21.23 -25.60 -1.78
C LEU A 85 -22.40 -25.28 -2.73
N ASN A 86 -22.15 -24.54 -3.81
CA ASN A 86 -23.19 -24.17 -4.76
C ASN A 86 -23.79 -25.37 -5.49
N LEU A 87 -22.96 -26.33 -5.91
CA LEU A 87 -23.43 -27.55 -6.57
C LEU A 87 -24.25 -28.43 -5.61
N ILE A 88 -23.86 -28.53 -4.34
CA ILE A 88 -24.63 -29.26 -3.33
C ILE A 88 -25.95 -28.54 -3.03
N ARG A 89 -25.97 -27.20 -2.98
CA ARG A 89 -27.22 -26.44 -2.84
C ARG A 89 -28.19 -26.77 -3.98
N GLN A 90 -27.72 -26.67 -5.21
CA GLN A 90 -28.52 -26.91 -6.41
C GLN A 90 -29.00 -28.36 -6.56
N GLU A 91 -28.16 -29.33 -6.21
CA GLU A 91 -28.42 -30.73 -6.55
C GLU A 91 -28.83 -31.60 -5.35
N VAL A 92 -28.58 -31.18 -4.11
CA VAL A 92 -28.82 -31.98 -2.90
C VAL A 92 -29.74 -31.25 -1.92
N THR A 93 -29.39 -30.05 -1.46
CA THR A 93 -30.21 -29.28 -0.51
C THR A 93 -29.83 -27.80 -0.44
N ASP A 94 -30.80 -26.91 -0.67
CA ASP A 94 -30.60 -25.46 -0.59
C ASP A 94 -30.15 -24.97 0.80
N LYS A 95 -30.36 -25.79 1.85
CA LYS A 95 -30.04 -25.46 3.25
C LYS A 95 -28.59 -25.75 3.65
N MET A 96 -27.71 -26.04 2.69
CA MET A 96 -26.31 -26.29 3.00
C MET A 96 -25.59 -25.00 3.44
N ASP A 97 -25.01 -24.99 4.64
CA ASP A 97 -24.09 -23.96 5.11
C ASP A 97 -22.63 -24.35 4.79
N ILE A 98 -21.79 -23.35 4.49
CA ILE A 98 -20.36 -23.53 4.26
C ILE A 98 -19.65 -24.07 5.51
N SER A 99 -20.14 -23.73 6.70
CA SER A 99 -19.60 -24.26 7.96
C SER A 99 -19.67 -25.79 8.02
N LEU A 100 -20.75 -26.40 7.49
CA LEU A 100 -20.90 -27.85 7.43
C LEU A 100 -19.87 -28.51 6.53
N LEU A 101 -19.49 -27.86 5.41
CA LEU A 101 -18.46 -28.33 4.50
C LEU A 101 -17.09 -28.37 5.22
N PHE A 102 -16.71 -27.31 5.93
CA PHE A 102 -15.42 -27.28 6.62
C PHE A 102 -15.36 -28.15 7.88
N THR A 103 -16.49 -28.30 8.59
CA THR A 103 -16.56 -29.14 9.79
C THR A 103 -16.57 -30.63 9.43
N ASN A 104 -17.05 -30.98 8.24
CA ASN A 104 -17.11 -32.36 7.74
C ASN A 104 -16.33 -32.50 6.42
N PRO A 105 -14.99 -32.52 6.47
CA PRO A 105 -14.17 -32.28 5.29
C PRO A 105 -14.06 -33.46 4.31
N SER A 106 -14.80 -34.55 4.49
CA SER A 106 -14.77 -35.74 3.60
C SER A 106 -16.17 -36.06 3.09
N VAL A 107 -16.29 -36.74 1.94
CA VAL A 107 -17.59 -37.12 1.36
C VAL A 107 -18.44 -37.91 2.36
N LYS A 108 -17.81 -38.84 3.11
CA LYS A 108 -18.51 -39.70 4.07
C LYS A 108 -19.02 -38.91 5.28
N ALA A 109 -18.18 -38.02 5.82
CA ALA A 109 -18.57 -37.15 6.94
C ALA A 109 -19.68 -36.17 6.52
N LEU A 110 -19.58 -35.65 5.29
CA LEU A 110 -20.55 -34.71 4.75
C LEU A 110 -21.89 -35.37 4.45
N ALA A 111 -21.88 -36.58 3.87
CA ALA A 111 -23.08 -37.38 3.64
C ALA A 111 -23.84 -37.62 4.97
N ALA A 112 -23.13 -38.07 6.02
CA ALA A 112 -23.71 -38.31 7.33
C ALA A 112 -24.28 -37.04 7.99
N ALA A 113 -23.68 -35.86 7.73
CA ALA A 113 -24.18 -34.59 8.24
C ALA A 113 -25.42 -34.08 7.46
N LEU A 114 -25.53 -34.42 6.17
CA LEU A 114 -26.64 -34.01 5.30
C LEU A 114 -27.86 -34.94 5.38
N GLU A 115 -27.66 -36.22 5.67
CA GLU A 115 -28.72 -37.24 5.79
C GLU A 115 -29.87 -36.83 6.74
N PRO A 116 -29.61 -36.32 7.98
CA PRO A 116 -30.69 -35.85 8.85
C PRO A 116 -31.38 -34.57 8.33
N ILE A 117 -30.67 -33.71 7.58
CA ILE A 117 -31.24 -32.48 6.99
C ILE A 117 -32.21 -32.85 5.86
N LEU A 118 -31.87 -33.86 5.07
CA LEU A 118 -32.68 -34.37 3.96
C LEU A 118 -33.97 -35.06 4.45
N CYS A 119 -33.91 -35.82 5.56
CA CYS A 119 -35.10 -36.45 6.16
C CYS A 119 -36.12 -35.43 6.70
N VAL A 120 -35.68 -34.23 7.10
CA VAL A 120 -36.58 -33.17 7.61
C VAL A 120 -37.25 -32.39 6.46
N THR A 121 -36.63 -32.34 5.28
CA THR A 121 -37.13 -31.56 4.13
C THR A 121 -38.34 -32.16 3.41
N GLU A 122 -38.64 -33.45 3.57
CA GLU A 122 -39.85 -34.04 2.95
C GLU A 122 -41.18 -33.60 3.59
N SER A 123 -41.14 -32.96 4.78
CA SER A 123 -42.34 -32.51 5.50
C SER A 123 -42.48 -30.98 5.63
N GLY A 124 -41.60 -30.20 4.99
CA GLY A 124 -41.50 -28.74 5.23
C GLY A 124 -41.92 -27.89 4.04
N ASN A 125 -43.13 -27.33 4.12
CA ASN A 125 -43.72 -26.35 3.21
C ASN A 125 -42.70 -25.29 2.73
N LYS A 126 -42.53 -25.12 1.41
CA LYS A 126 -41.69 -24.08 0.79
C LYS A 126 -42.19 -22.70 1.18
N LYS A 127 -41.51 -22.04 2.13
CA LYS A 127 -41.48 -20.58 2.15
C LYS A 127 -40.35 -20.15 1.23
N GLU A 128 -40.70 -19.43 0.18
CA GLU A 128 -39.74 -18.69 -0.65
C GLU A 128 -38.99 -17.69 0.25
N GLU A 129 -37.78 -18.05 0.67
CA GLU A 129 -36.77 -17.06 0.99
C GLU A 129 -36.39 -16.39 -0.33
N LYS A 130 -36.60 -15.08 -0.41
CA LYS A 130 -36.03 -14.28 -1.49
C LYS A 130 -34.51 -14.37 -1.36
N ASP A 131 -33.89 -15.12 -2.25
CA ASP A 131 -32.48 -15.00 -2.57
C ASP A 131 -32.21 -13.55 -3.02
N ASP A 132 -31.66 -12.73 -2.11
CA ASP A 132 -31.17 -11.38 -2.40
C ASP A 132 -29.76 -11.41 -3.02
N ASP A 133 -29.24 -12.60 -3.35
CA ASP A 133 -27.93 -12.83 -3.99
C ASP A 133 -28.05 -13.01 -5.51
N ASP A 134 -28.91 -12.20 -6.14
CA ASP A 134 -28.86 -12.02 -7.58
C ASP A 134 -27.63 -11.15 -7.93
N PHE A 135 -26.51 -11.80 -8.27
CA PHE A 135 -25.33 -11.18 -8.89
C PHE A 135 -25.60 -10.63 -10.31
N SER A 136 -26.88 -10.48 -10.71
CA SER A 136 -27.21 -9.75 -11.93
C SER A 136 -26.67 -8.32 -11.83
N PHE A 137 -25.99 -7.90 -12.89
CA PHE A 137 -25.45 -6.56 -13.06
C PHE A 137 -26.61 -5.58 -13.24
N ARG A 138 -27.31 -5.26 -12.15
CA ARG A 138 -28.40 -4.28 -12.16
C ARG A 138 -27.77 -2.89 -12.06
N PRO A 139 -27.96 -2.03 -13.07
CA PRO A 139 -27.46 -0.66 -13.00
C PRO A 139 -28.12 0.01 -11.79
N HIS A 140 -27.31 0.23 -10.75
CA HIS A 140 -27.77 0.90 -9.55
C HIS A 140 -27.83 2.41 -9.83
N SER A 141 -28.82 3.10 -9.27
CA SER A 141 -28.98 4.56 -9.45
C SER A 141 -27.74 5.36 -8.97
N SER A 142 -26.88 4.73 -8.15
CA SER A 142 -25.55 5.22 -7.77
C SER A 142 -24.67 5.58 -8.96
N TRP A 143 -24.70 4.77 -10.02
CA TRP A 143 -23.75 4.91 -11.13
C TRP A 143 -23.93 6.21 -11.88
N PHE A 144 -25.16 6.71 -11.98
CA PHE A 144 -25.41 8.00 -12.60
C PHE A 144 -24.77 9.14 -11.78
N ILE A 145 -24.96 9.11 -10.45
CA ILE A 145 -24.42 10.13 -9.54
C ILE A 145 -22.88 10.07 -9.51
N GLU A 146 -22.32 8.87 -9.44
CA GLU A 146 -20.88 8.65 -9.45
C GLU A 146 -20.27 9.08 -10.80
N SER A 147 -20.90 8.73 -11.92
CA SER A 147 -20.43 9.13 -13.26
C SER A 147 -20.47 10.65 -13.43
N LEU A 148 -21.56 11.30 -13.01
CA LEU A 148 -21.67 12.76 -13.04
C LEU A 148 -20.61 13.40 -12.13
N GLY A 149 -20.39 12.85 -10.93
CA GLY A 149 -19.32 13.26 -10.03
C GLY A 149 -17.94 13.15 -10.67
N ILE A 150 -17.64 12.03 -11.34
CA ILE A 150 -16.37 11.84 -12.06
C ILE A 150 -16.22 12.87 -13.17
N VAL A 151 -17.26 13.16 -13.96
CA VAL A 151 -17.20 14.17 -15.02
C VAL A 151 -16.92 15.56 -14.46
N LEU A 152 -17.59 15.95 -13.35
CA LEU A 152 -17.33 17.23 -12.68
C LEU A 152 -15.89 17.34 -12.18
N LEU A 153 -15.39 16.27 -11.57
CA LEU A 153 -14.03 16.20 -11.04
C LEU A 153 -12.97 16.16 -12.15
N ALA A 154 -13.24 15.49 -13.28
CA ALA A 154 -12.38 15.52 -14.45
C ALA A 154 -12.34 16.92 -15.07
N TRP A 155 -13.50 17.58 -15.20
CA TRP A 155 -13.58 18.94 -15.70
C TRP A 155 -12.77 19.92 -14.86
N GLN A 156 -12.78 19.77 -13.53
CA GLN A 156 -11.98 20.55 -12.59
C GLN A 156 -10.46 20.54 -12.89
N TRP A 157 -9.94 19.45 -13.44
CA TRP A 157 -8.52 19.33 -13.82
C TRP A 157 -8.26 19.64 -15.29
N LEU A 158 -9.25 19.47 -16.16
CA LEU A 158 -9.11 19.78 -17.58
C LEU A 158 -9.16 21.28 -17.85
N TRP A 159 -9.96 22.06 -17.11
CA TRP A 159 -10.10 23.49 -17.39
C TRP A 159 -8.81 24.31 -17.20
N PRO A 160 -7.97 24.13 -16.15
CA PRO A 160 -6.74 24.89 -16.01
C PRO A 160 -5.74 24.55 -17.11
N ILE A 161 -5.68 23.27 -17.52
CA ILE A 161 -4.85 22.81 -18.63
C ILE A 161 -5.33 23.45 -19.93
N PHE A 162 -6.63 23.41 -20.21
CA PHE A 162 -7.23 24.02 -21.39
C PHE A 162 -6.98 25.52 -21.44
N MET A 163 -7.16 26.20 -20.30
CA MET A 163 -6.88 27.62 -20.12
C MET A 163 -5.42 27.96 -20.35
N ALA A 164 -4.49 27.21 -19.74
CA ALA A 164 -3.04 27.44 -19.92
C ALA A 164 -2.59 27.24 -21.37
N VAL A 165 -3.16 26.25 -22.07
CA VAL A 165 -2.79 25.94 -23.45
C VAL A 165 -3.46 26.90 -24.45
N ARG A 166 -4.72 27.30 -24.23
CA ARG A 166 -5.49 28.10 -25.20
C ARG A 166 -5.44 29.61 -24.96
N LEU A 167 -5.39 30.06 -23.71
CA LEU A 167 -5.44 31.49 -23.35
C LEU A 167 -4.08 32.10 -23.03
N GLU A 168 -2.99 31.35 -23.17
CA GLU A 168 -1.61 31.83 -22.97
C GLU A 168 -1.43 32.64 -21.68
N PHE A 169 -1.96 32.12 -20.56
CA PHE A 169 -1.90 32.81 -19.28
C PHE A 169 -0.49 33.28 -18.92
N ASP A 170 -0.42 34.48 -18.35
CA ASP A 170 0.79 34.96 -17.73
C ASP A 170 1.21 34.09 -16.54
N PHE A 171 2.48 34.20 -16.16
CA PHE A 171 3.08 33.40 -15.09
C PHE A 171 2.33 33.52 -13.75
N LEU A 172 1.85 34.72 -13.43
CA LEU A 172 1.24 35.02 -12.14
C LEU A 172 -0.12 34.31 -11.93
N PRO A 173 -1.08 34.32 -12.89
CA PRO A 173 -2.29 33.49 -12.80
C PRO A 173 -2.02 31.99 -12.66
N MET A 174 -0.98 31.45 -13.31
CA MET A 174 -0.63 30.03 -13.20
C MET A 174 -0.20 29.64 -11.78
N LEU A 175 0.43 30.55 -11.05
CA LEU A 175 0.78 30.36 -9.64
C LEU A 175 -0.44 30.24 -8.72
N LEU A 176 -1.63 30.68 -9.15
CA LEU A 176 -2.86 30.59 -8.35
C LEU A 176 -3.53 29.22 -8.45
N ILE A 177 -3.23 28.43 -9.49
CA ILE A 177 -3.85 27.11 -9.73
C ILE A 177 -3.72 26.17 -8.51
N PRO A 178 -2.53 25.97 -7.91
CA PRO A 178 -2.39 25.12 -6.72
C PRO A 178 -3.29 25.58 -5.57
N PHE A 179 -3.38 26.89 -5.33
CA PHE A 179 -4.21 27.46 -4.26
C PHE A 179 -5.70 27.23 -4.51
N ILE A 180 -6.14 27.37 -5.76
CA ILE A 180 -7.52 27.07 -6.16
C ILE A 180 -7.85 25.61 -5.83
N HIS A 181 -6.99 24.66 -6.21
CA HIS A 181 -7.20 23.25 -5.92
C HIS A 181 -7.22 22.93 -4.42
N LEU A 182 -6.31 23.52 -3.65
CA LEU A 182 -6.26 23.34 -2.20
C LEU A 182 -7.54 23.88 -1.53
N ILE A 183 -8.00 25.08 -1.90
CA ILE A 183 -9.20 25.72 -1.31
C ILE A 183 -10.50 24.98 -1.65
N GLN A 184 -10.56 24.27 -2.78
CA GLN A 184 -11.78 23.57 -3.20
C GLN A 184 -12.27 22.54 -2.18
N PHE A 185 -11.41 21.72 -1.60
CA PHE A 185 -11.84 20.68 -0.66
C PHE A 185 -12.55 21.26 0.59
N PRO A 186 -11.97 22.21 1.36
CA PRO A 186 -12.67 22.80 2.51
C PRO A 186 -13.94 23.58 2.09
N VAL A 187 -13.98 24.15 0.90
CA VAL A 187 -15.21 24.76 0.34
C VAL A 187 -16.29 23.70 0.10
N PHE A 188 -15.97 22.59 -0.58
CA PHE A 188 -16.91 21.49 -0.81
C PHE A 188 -17.36 20.85 0.50
N LEU A 189 -16.46 20.69 1.47
CA LEU A 189 -16.81 20.17 2.80
C LEU A 189 -17.89 21.04 3.47
N LYS A 190 -17.77 22.37 3.37
CA LYS A 190 -18.78 23.30 3.88
C LYS A 190 -20.07 23.28 3.06
N LEU A 191 -19.97 23.31 1.73
CA LEU A 191 -21.12 23.28 0.81
C LEU A 191 -21.98 22.03 0.99
N PHE A 192 -21.34 20.88 1.18
CA PHE A 192 -22.03 19.63 1.46
C PHE A 192 -22.48 19.53 2.93
N GLY A 193 -22.69 20.61 3.67
CA GLY A 193 -23.35 20.56 4.98
C GLY A 193 -22.47 20.20 6.17
N GLY A 194 -21.16 20.39 6.06
CA GLY A 194 -20.23 20.34 7.20
C GLY A 194 -19.76 18.94 7.61
N PRO A 195 -18.88 18.85 8.63
CA PRO A 195 -18.25 17.61 9.04
C PRO A 195 -19.29 16.59 9.48
N PHE A 196 -19.21 15.40 8.88
CA PHE A 196 -20.15 14.32 9.15
C PHE A 196 -19.94 13.80 10.56
N PRO A 197 -20.99 13.74 11.40
CA PRO A 197 -20.87 13.20 12.75
C PRO A 197 -20.52 11.72 12.68
N ARG A 198 -19.94 11.22 13.78
CA ARG A 198 -19.72 9.79 13.97
C ARG A 198 -21.05 9.04 13.82
N GLY A 199 -21.02 7.86 13.22
CA GLY A 199 -22.25 7.08 13.06
C GLY A 199 -22.14 5.98 12.04
N ARG A 200 -23.18 5.16 12.02
CA ARG A 200 -23.41 4.11 11.02
C ARG A 200 -24.47 4.60 10.06
N ASP A 201 -24.24 4.41 8.78
CA ASP A 201 -25.24 4.70 7.75
C ASP A 201 -25.12 3.70 6.60
N THR A 202 -26.17 3.54 5.80
CA THR A 202 -26.18 2.58 4.71
C THR A 202 -25.37 3.10 3.53
N LEU A 203 -24.72 2.17 2.82
CA LEU A 203 -24.15 2.44 1.51
C LEU A 203 -25.23 2.93 0.55
N TYR A 204 -24.80 3.67 -0.46
CA TYR A 204 -25.66 4.22 -1.52
C TYR A 204 -26.76 5.21 -1.05
N SER A 205 -26.70 5.65 0.21
CA SER A 205 -27.46 6.80 0.68
C SER A 205 -26.90 8.11 0.13
N TRP A 206 -27.69 9.19 0.16
CA TRP A 206 -27.19 10.52 -0.21
C TRP A 206 -25.98 10.97 0.63
N ARG A 207 -25.94 10.56 1.91
CA ARG A 207 -24.80 10.83 2.80
C ARG A 207 -23.56 10.07 2.36
N TYR A 208 -23.70 8.82 1.93
CA TYR A 208 -22.61 8.06 1.34
C TYR A 208 -22.05 8.75 0.09
N TYR A 209 -22.90 9.23 -0.84
CA TYR A 209 -22.39 9.90 -2.05
C TYR A 209 -21.66 11.21 -1.75
N ARG A 210 -22.12 11.99 -0.76
CA ARG A 210 -21.39 13.18 -0.29
C ARG A 210 -20.00 12.79 0.22
N LEU A 211 -19.90 11.74 1.04
CA LEU A 211 -18.64 11.23 1.55
C LEU A 211 -17.74 10.71 0.43
N TRP A 212 -18.29 9.91 -0.49
CA TRP A 212 -17.60 9.38 -1.66
C TRP A 212 -17.02 10.50 -2.54
N PHE A 213 -17.82 11.54 -2.82
CA PHE A 213 -17.38 12.68 -3.62
C PHE A 213 -16.23 13.42 -2.92
N LEU A 214 -16.34 13.68 -1.63
CA LEU A 214 -15.28 14.33 -0.85
C LEU A 214 -14.00 13.50 -0.83
N ARG A 215 -14.09 12.18 -0.66
CA ARG A 215 -12.93 11.28 -0.72
C ARG A 215 -12.27 11.30 -2.10
N ARG A 216 -13.07 11.34 -3.18
CA ARG A 216 -12.52 11.46 -4.53
C ARG A 216 -11.83 12.81 -4.73
N GLN A 217 -12.44 13.89 -4.26
CA GLN A 217 -11.85 15.22 -4.31
C GLN A 217 -10.53 15.29 -3.51
N TRP A 218 -10.48 14.67 -2.34
CA TRP A 218 -9.26 14.53 -1.55
C TRP A 218 -8.18 13.79 -2.33
N SER A 219 -8.52 12.63 -2.92
CA SER A 219 -7.61 11.82 -3.74
C SER A 219 -7.01 12.60 -4.90
N LEU A 220 -7.78 13.47 -5.54
CA LEU A 220 -7.29 14.32 -6.63
C LEU A 220 -6.33 15.41 -6.15
N ASN A 221 -6.58 15.98 -4.97
CA ASN A 221 -5.73 17.00 -4.39
C ASN A 221 -4.41 16.47 -3.80
N THR A 222 -4.24 15.14 -3.69
CA THR A 222 -3.04 14.52 -3.09
C THR A 222 -1.73 14.99 -3.73
N TYR A 223 -1.72 15.28 -5.03
CA TYR A 223 -0.57 15.86 -5.73
C TYR A 223 -0.12 17.18 -5.06
N TRP A 224 -1.05 18.12 -4.91
CA TRP A 224 -0.75 19.42 -4.29
C TRP A 224 -0.44 19.30 -2.79
N LEU A 225 -1.11 18.39 -2.09
CA LEU A 225 -0.85 18.13 -0.67
C LEU A 225 0.54 17.53 -0.43
N GLY A 226 1.06 16.76 -1.39
CA GLY A 226 2.40 16.18 -1.35
C GLY A 226 3.52 17.21 -1.14
N HIS A 227 3.34 18.44 -1.64
CA HIS A 227 4.30 19.53 -1.44
C HIS A 227 4.24 20.15 -0.04
N LEU A 228 3.14 19.96 0.70
CA LEU A 228 2.95 20.53 2.03
C LEU A 228 3.39 19.56 3.15
N LEU A 229 3.68 18.30 2.84
CA LEU A 229 4.05 17.28 3.83
C LEU A 229 5.23 17.72 4.71
N GLY A 230 5.12 17.47 6.01
CA GLY A 230 6.14 17.86 7.00
C GLY A 230 6.24 19.37 7.27
N THR A 231 5.29 20.18 6.79
CA THR A 231 5.28 21.64 7.02
C THR A 231 4.14 22.08 7.95
N PRO A 232 4.27 23.21 8.66
CA PRO A 232 3.18 23.77 9.46
C PRO A 232 1.98 24.23 8.60
N PHE A 233 2.20 24.47 7.31
CA PHE A 233 1.13 24.82 6.35
C PHE A 233 0.16 23.65 6.14
N TYR A 234 0.65 22.41 6.15
CA TYR A 234 -0.22 21.24 6.05
C TYR A 234 -1.09 21.07 7.30
N ASN A 235 -0.55 21.34 8.49
CA ASN A 235 -1.34 21.35 9.72
C ASN A 235 -2.45 22.40 9.65
N THR A 236 -2.14 23.60 9.15
CA THR A 236 -3.13 24.67 8.94
C THR A 236 -4.20 24.24 7.95
N TYR A 237 -3.81 23.60 6.85
CA TYR A 237 -4.74 23.06 5.86
C TYR A 237 -5.68 22.01 6.46
N LEU A 238 -5.15 21.07 7.25
CA LEU A 238 -5.96 20.06 7.93
C LEU A 238 -6.94 20.68 8.94
N ARG A 239 -6.52 21.73 9.66
CA ARG A 239 -7.42 22.49 10.55
C ARG A 239 -8.58 23.14 9.77
N LEU A 240 -8.31 23.69 8.58
CA LEU A 240 -9.37 24.21 7.69
C LEU A 240 -10.33 23.11 7.21
N CYS A 241 -9.84 21.88 7.09
CA CYS A 241 -10.62 20.69 6.77
C CYS A 241 -11.37 20.09 7.98
N GLY A 242 -11.31 20.73 9.15
CA GLY A 242 -12.00 20.32 10.37
C GLY A 242 -11.19 19.45 11.33
N ALA A 243 -9.94 19.10 11.00
CA ALA A 243 -9.08 18.34 11.89
C ALA A 243 -8.66 19.15 13.12
N ARG A 244 -8.43 18.50 14.27
CA ARG A 244 -7.87 19.14 15.45
C ARG A 244 -6.39 18.76 15.57
N ILE A 245 -5.53 19.57 14.95
CA ILE A 245 -4.08 19.35 14.93
C ILE A 245 -3.42 20.39 15.85
N HIS A 246 -2.72 19.93 16.88
CA HIS A 246 -1.95 20.79 17.77
C HIS A 246 -0.66 21.32 17.10
N ASP A 247 0.15 22.10 17.82
CA ASP A 247 1.39 22.67 17.30
C ASP A 247 2.55 21.67 17.35
N GLY A 248 3.55 21.87 16.48
CA GLY A 248 4.72 21.00 16.38
C GLY A 248 4.45 19.61 15.80
N VAL A 249 3.28 19.36 15.22
CA VAL A 249 2.94 18.06 14.60
C VAL A 249 3.59 17.94 13.23
N TYR A 250 4.16 16.78 12.92
CA TYR A 250 4.74 16.47 11.61
C TYR A 250 3.91 15.36 10.95
N ILE A 251 3.33 15.66 9.79
CA ILE A 251 2.49 14.70 9.06
C ILE A 251 3.07 14.51 7.66
N TYR A 252 3.48 13.28 7.36
CA TYR A 252 4.09 12.87 6.09
C TYR A 252 3.19 11.95 5.24
N THR A 253 1.89 11.93 5.53
CA THR A 253 0.90 11.13 4.80
C THR A 253 -0.24 11.98 4.26
N THR A 254 -0.75 11.61 3.08
CA THR A 254 -1.99 12.13 2.50
C THR A 254 -3.14 11.11 2.61
N HIS A 255 -2.91 9.91 3.14
CA HIS A 255 -3.91 8.85 3.29
C HIS A 255 -4.80 9.09 4.51
N ILE A 256 -5.66 10.11 4.42
CA ILE A 256 -6.59 10.52 5.46
C ILE A 256 -8.00 10.49 4.87
N ASP A 257 -8.85 9.57 5.32
CA ASP A 257 -10.19 9.38 4.74
C ASP A 257 -11.17 10.50 5.14
N ALA A 258 -11.10 10.94 6.40
CA ALA A 258 -11.99 11.95 6.96
C ALA A 258 -11.22 12.90 7.90
N PRO A 259 -10.57 13.95 7.36
CA PRO A 259 -9.76 14.88 8.16
C PRO A 259 -10.52 15.49 9.34
N TRP A 260 -11.83 15.74 9.20
CA TRP A 260 -12.66 16.31 10.27
C TRP A 260 -12.87 15.38 11.48
N LEU A 261 -12.50 14.11 11.39
CA LEU A 261 -12.55 13.13 12.49
C LEU A 261 -11.17 12.85 13.08
N LEU A 262 -10.14 13.58 12.65
CA LEU A 262 -8.76 13.41 13.10
C LEU A 262 -8.42 14.38 14.22
N LYS A 263 -7.83 13.85 15.30
CA LYS A 263 -7.27 14.63 16.42
C LYS A 263 -5.84 14.19 16.67
N VAL A 264 -4.91 15.14 16.69
CA VAL A 264 -3.47 14.87 16.89
C VAL A 264 -2.89 15.84 17.91
N GLY A 265 -2.31 15.27 18.98
CA GLY A 265 -1.66 15.99 20.08
C GLY A 265 -0.35 16.67 19.71
N VAL A 266 0.24 17.39 20.67
CA VAL A 266 1.42 18.25 20.47
C VAL A 266 2.64 17.42 20.08
N SER A 267 3.47 17.94 19.16
CA SER A 267 4.78 17.35 18.84
C SER A 267 4.75 15.86 18.46
N THR A 268 3.69 15.44 17.76
CA THR A 268 3.54 14.08 17.25
C THR A 268 4.05 13.96 15.82
N TYR A 269 4.77 12.87 15.54
CA TYR A 269 5.24 12.49 14.22
C TYR A 269 4.36 11.38 13.62
N ILE A 270 3.85 11.62 12.42
CA ILE A 270 3.14 10.66 11.60
C ILE A 270 3.97 10.43 10.33
N GLY A 271 4.53 9.22 10.24
CA GLY A 271 5.40 8.82 9.15
C GLY A 271 4.70 8.72 7.79
N GLU A 272 5.50 8.35 6.81
CA GLU A 272 5.05 8.25 5.43
C GLU A 272 4.14 7.05 5.20
N GLU A 273 3.24 7.16 4.22
CA GLU A 273 2.33 6.08 3.83
C GLU A 273 1.52 5.50 5.02
N VAL A 274 1.42 6.24 6.12
CA VAL A 274 0.53 5.88 7.23
C VAL A 274 -0.90 6.08 6.77
N ILE A 275 -1.72 5.05 6.91
CA ILE A 275 -3.13 5.10 6.55
C ILE A 275 -3.93 5.46 7.81
N LEU A 276 -4.55 6.63 7.79
CA LEU A 276 -5.48 7.10 8.83
C LEU A 276 -6.91 6.85 8.32
N SER A 277 -7.40 5.63 8.53
CA SER A 277 -8.71 5.24 8.04
C SER A 277 -9.77 5.44 9.11
N SER A 278 -10.60 6.47 8.94
CA SER A 278 -11.73 6.79 9.83
C SER A 278 -13.03 6.08 9.42
N LEU A 279 -12.96 5.19 8.43
CA LEU A 279 -14.11 4.63 7.73
C LEU A 279 -13.98 3.11 7.66
N THR A 280 -15.00 2.42 8.15
CA THR A 280 -15.12 0.96 8.08
C THR A 280 -16.35 0.57 7.29
N TYR A 281 -16.31 -0.59 6.64
CA TYR A 281 -17.39 -1.10 5.81
C TYR A 281 -17.77 -2.49 6.28
N HIS A 282 -19.05 -2.68 6.61
CA HIS A 282 -19.61 -3.96 7.05
C HIS A 282 -21.02 -4.10 6.48
N ASP A 283 -21.32 -5.21 5.79
CA ASP A 283 -22.68 -5.59 5.40
C ASP A 283 -23.56 -4.47 4.81
N ARG A 284 -23.06 -3.80 3.76
CA ARG A 284 -23.69 -2.63 3.09
C ARG A 284 -23.91 -1.41 4.00
N ILE A 285 -23.25 -1.35 5.14
CA ILE A 285 -23.20 -0.21 6.06
C ILE A 285 -21.76 0.32 6.08
N TYR A 286 -21.62 1.62 6.23
CA TYR A 286 -20.34 2.24 6.56
C TYR A 286 -20.40 2.86 7.95
N GLU A 287 -19.30 2.78 8.70
CA GLU A 287 -19.17 3.45 9.99
C GLU A 287 -18.05 4.48 9.98
N LEU A 288 -18.38 5.68 10.43
CA LEU A 288 -17.42 6.75 10.66
C LEU A 288 -17.00 6.78 12.12
N HIS A 289 -15.69 6.70 12.34
CA HIS A 289 -15.08 6.80 13.66
C HIS A 289 -14.01 7.88 13.72
N GLU A 290 -13.76 8.37 14.93
CA GLU A 290 -12.64 9.28 15.17
C GLU A 290 -11.34 8.50 15.33
N ILE A 291 -10.25 9.19 14.98
CA ILE A 291 -8.89 8.77 15.25
C ILE A 291 -8.31 9.81 16.21
N PHE A 292 -7.98 9.37 17.42
CA PHE A 292 -7.30 10.18 18.42
C PHE A 292 -5.85 9.71 18.55
N ILE A 293 -4.92 10.64 18.34
CA ILE A 293 -3.50 10.43 18.52
C ILE A 293 -3.01 11.42 19.57
N GLY A 294 -2.46 10.92 20.66
CA GLY A 294 -1.91 11.71 21.76
C GLY A 294 -0.72 12.58 21.35
N SER A 295 -0.14 13.25 22.34
CA SER A 295 1.05 14.09 22.21
C SER A 295 2.33 13.27 22.26
N HIS A 296 3.42 13.78 21.68
CA HIS A 296 4.75 13.16 21.70
C HIS A 296 4.76 11.72 21.18
N CYS A 297 3.89 11.43 20.22
CA CYS A 297 3.80 10.12 19.60
C CYS A 297 4.67 10.04 18.36
N SER A 298 5.17 8.85 18.04
CA SER A 298 5.86 8.59 16.78
C SER A 298 5.27 7.36 16.12
N ILE A 299 4.69 7.55 14.93
CA ILE A 299 4.06 6.49 14.14
C ILE A 299 4.96 6.20 12.94
N GLY A 300 5.48 4.98 12.88
CA GLY A 300 6.36 4.52 11.82
C GLY A 300 5.69 4.45 10.44
N THR A 301 6.53 4.42 9.41
CA THR A 301 6.11 4.32 8.00
C THR A 301 5.20 3.11 7.75
N ARG A 302 4.18 3.28 6.89
CA ARG A 302 3.21 2.22 6.50
C ARG A 302 2.42 1.58 7.65
N CYS A 303 2.22 2.30 8.76
CA CYS A 303 1.25 1.87 9.76
C CYS A 303 -0.19 2.08 9.26
N VAL A 304 -1.12 1.26 9.74
CA VAL A 304 -2.54 1.40 9.44
C VAL A 304 -3.29 1.63 10.74
N LEU A 305 -3.83 2.83 10.92
CA LEU A 305 -4.66 3.20 12.06
C LEU A 305 -6.13 3.11 11.62
N HIS A 306 -6.87 2.16 12.18
CA HIS A 306 -8.28 1.93 11.87
C HIS A 306 -9.07 1.48 13.11
N ASP A 307 -10.39 1.35 13.00
CA ASP A 307 -11.28 0.84 14.06
C ASP A 307 -11.16 1.58 15.42
N ARG A 308 -11.54 2.87 15.44
CA ARG A 308 -11.66 3.69 16.67
C ARG A 308 -10.36 3.78 17.48
N VAL A 309 -9.27 4.15 16.83
CA VAL A 309 -7.97 4.36 17.49
C VAL A 309 -8.05 5.48 18.54
N ASP A 310 -7.65 5.15 19.76
CA ASP A 310 -7.44 6.08 20.88
C ASP A 310 -6.03 5.86 21.45
N MET A 311 -5.06 6.58 20.90
CA MET A 311 -3.66 6.45 21.27
C MET A 311 -3.29 7.51 22.31
N GLN A 312 -2.81 7.08 23.46
CA GLN A 312 -2.35 7.98 24.53
C GLN A 312 -1.01 8.65 24.19
N ASP A 313 -0.58 9.59 25.03
CA ASP A 313 0.67 10.31 24.87
C ASP A 313 1.89 9.39 24.98
N ASN A 314 3.00 9.78 24.34
CA ASN A 314 4.30 9.08 24.38
C ASN A 314 4.26 7.64 23.84
N VAL A 315 3.47 7.39 22.79
CA VAL A 315 3.41 6.08 22.13
C VAL A 315 4.32 6.07 20.90
N LEU A 316 5.20 5.06 20.84
CA LEU A 316 5.99 4.71 19.65
C LEU A 316 5.37 3.48 18.98
N ILE A 317 4.97 3.62 17.72
CA ILE A 317 4.50 2.53 16.88
C ILE A 317 5.56 2.24 15.82
N GLU A 318 6.03 1.00 15.77
CA GLU A 318 7.01 0.60 14.78
C GLU A 318 6.41 0.51 13.37
N PRO A 319 7.20 0.69 12.30
CA PRO A 319 6.71 0.59 10.92
C PRO A 319 6.02 -0.74 10.60
N LEU A 320 5.11 -0.72 9.62
CA LEU A 320 4.30 -1.87 9.18
C LEU A 320 3.37 -2.47 10.26
N THR A 321 2.97 -1.68 11.26
CA THR A 321 2.08 -2.15 12.33
C THR A 321 0.62 -1.72 12.10
N PRO A 322 -0.35 -2.65 12.14
CA PRO A 322 -1.77 -2.30 12.22
C PRO A 322 -2.13 -1.91 13.66
N VAL A 323 -2.90 -0.85 13.81
CA VAL A 323 -3.28 -0.24 15.09
C VAL A 323 -4.79 -0.09 15.16
N THR A 324 -5.39 -0.69 16.19
CA THR A 324 -6.83 -0.62 16.49
C THR A 324 -7.09 -0.39 17.98
N GLY A 325 -8.23 0.23 18.29
CA GLY A 325 -8.67 0.43 19.67
C GLY A 325 -7.76 1.36 20.49
N ARG A 326 -7.75 1.14 21.81
CA ARG A 326 -7.04 2.01 22.76
C ARG A 326 -5.62 1.53 23.00
N ILE A 327 -4.64 2.41 22.79
CA ILE A 327 -3.22 2.13 23.06
C ILE A 327 -2.74 3.00 24.21
N VAL A 328 -2.16 2.35 25.21
CA VAL A 328 -1.57 2.99 26.39
C VAL A 328 -0.06 3.07 26.20
N GLY A 329 0.50 4.28 26.32
CA GLY A 329 1.93 4.51 26.28
C GLY A 329 2.64 3.94 27.51
N LYS A 330 3.91 3.54 27.34
CA LYS A 330 4.81 3.31 28.48
C LYS A 330 5.30 4.69 28.94
N HIS A 331 5.34 4.93 30.25
CA HIS A 331 5.91 6.18 30.79
C HIS A 331 7.34 6.36 30.29
N GLN A 332 7.55 7.40 29.48
CA GLN A 332 8.84 7.91 29.06
C GLN A 332 8.86 9.42 29.29
N GLU A 333 10.07 9.96 29.46
CA GLU A 333 10.30 11.36 29.78
C GLU A 333 9.66 12.30 28.76
N ILE A 334 9.01 13.34 29.27
CA ILE A 334 8.33 14.38 28.50
C ILE A 334 9.40 15.17 27.74
N ALA A 335 9.41 15.05 26.42
CA ALA A 335 10.28 15.86 25.57
C ALA A 335 9.70 17.26 25.36
N SER A 336 10.58 18.26 25.28
CA SER A 336 10.18 19.63 24.95
C SER A 336 9.52 19.68 23.56
N PRO A 337 8.44 20.47 23.39
CA PRO A 337 7.79 20.60 22.09
C PRO A 337 8.74 21.24 21.08
N CYS A 338 8.99 20.53 19.99
CA CYS A 338 9.83 21.01 18.90
C CYS A 338 8.95 21.78 17.90
N ILE A 339 9.03 23.11 17.92
CA ILE A 339 8.33 23.99 16.98
C ILE A 339 9.35 24.55 15.97
N LEU A 340 9.00 24.55 14.68
CA LEU A 340 9.80 25.16 13.63
C LEU A 340 9.92 26.67 13.85
N ASN A 341 11.12 27.22 13.67
CA ASN A 341 11.33 28.65 13.70
C ASN A 341 10.78 29.32 12.43
N CYS A 342 10.52 30.63 12.50
CA CYS A 342 9.99 31.41 11.36
C CYS A 342 10.88 31.29 10.11
N GLY A 343 12.21 31.36 10.27
CA GLY A 343 13.15 31.20 9.14
C GLY A 343 13.10 29.82 8.48
N GLN A 344 12.85 28.76 9.25
CA GLN A 344 12.73 27.40 8.72
C GLN A 344 11.42 27.20 7.96
N SER A 345 10.32 27.74 8.51
CA SER A 345 9.01 27.72 7.84
C SER A 345 9.04 28.55 6.55
N LEU A 346 9.73 29.70 6.57
CA LEU A 346 9.95 30.53 5.38
C LEU A 346 10.78 29.79 4.32
N PHE A 347 11.83 29.09 4.72
CA PHE A 347 12.60 28.26 3.79
C PHE A 347 11.72 27.21 3.10
N GLN A 348 10.91 26.48 3.87
CA GLN A 348 10.00 25.47 3.30
C GLN A 348 9.06 26.11 2.27
N LEU A 349 8.47 27.26 2.61
CA LEU A 349 7.58 27.99 1.71
C LEU A 349 8.30 28.42 0.42
N VAL A 350 9.48 29.01 0.53
CA VAL A 350 10.29 29.45 -0.63
C VAL A 350 10.67 28.27 -1.52
N ALA A 351 11.06 27.13 -0.93
CA ALA A 351 11.39 25.92 -1.67
C ALA A 351 10.18 25.38 -2.44
N ILE A 352 9.00 25.34 -1.83
CA ILE A 352 7.75 24.93 -2.49
C ILE A 352 7.44 25.86 -3.68
N PHE A 353 7.49 27.18 -3.46
CA PHE A 353 7.26 28.14 -4.54
C PHE A 353 8.28 28.04 -5.67
N ALA A 354 9.56 27.79 -5.35
CA ALA A 354 10.60 27.61 -6.35
C ALA A 354 10.32 26.39 -7.24
N VAL A 355 9.93 25.25 -6.65
CA VAL A 355 9.62 24.04 -7.42
C VAL A 355 8.37 24.23 -8.28
N ILE A 356 7.31 24.84 -7.76
CA ILE A 356 6.11 25.18 -8.55
C ILE A 356 6.46 26.11 -9.71
N SER A 357 7.29 27.12 -9.46
CA SER A 357 7.75 28.07 -10.48
C SER A 357 8.52 27.40 -11.60
N ILE A 358 9.36 26.40 -11.28
CA ILE A 358 10.06 25.58 -12.27
C ILE A 358 9.06 24.83 -13.16
N HIS A 359 8.05 24.19 -12.57
CA HIS A 359 7.02 23.47 -13.35
C HIS A 359 6.27 24.42 -14.30
N ILE A 360 5.87 25.60 -13.81
CA ILE A 360 5.20 26.62 -14.63
C ILE A 360 6.11 27.09 -15.77
N LEU A 361 7.40 27.30 -15.51
CA LEU A 361 8.36 27.70 -16.52
C LEU A 361 8.50 26.63 -17.62
N ILE A 362 8.61 25.35 -17.24
CA ILE A 362 8.67 24.23 -18.19
C ILE A 362 7.40 24.24 -19.06
N ILE A 363 6.22 24.35 -18.45
CA ILE A 363 4.94 24.40 -19.18
C ILE A 363 4.91 25.59 -20.15
N LYS A 364 5.34 26.78 -19.72
CA LYS A 364 5.31 27.99 -20.55
C LYS A 364 6.27 27.90 -21.74
N VAL A 365 7.49 27.43 -21.51
CA VAL A 365 8.48 27.17 -22.58
C VAL A 365 7.91 26.13 -23.56
N SER A 366 7.37 25.04 -23.03
CA SER A 366 6.77 23.98 -23.82
C SER A 366 5.65 24.50 -24.71
N CYS A 367 4.68 25.21 -24.13
CA CYS A 367 3.57 25.83 -24.87
C CYS A 367 4.08 26.77 -25.97
N SER A 368 5.05 27.64 -25.68
CA SER A 368 5.61 28.56 -26.67
C SER A 368 6.28 27.82 -27.84
N THR A 369 6.97 26.71 -27.59
CA THR A 369 7.65 25.94 -28.65
C THR A 369 6.71 25.12 -29.53
N THR A 370 5.54 24.75 -29.01
CA THR A 370 4.58 23.86 -29.68
C THR A 370 3.34 24.58 -30.22
N ASN A 371 3.30 25.92 -30.14
CA ASN A 371 2.15 26.73 -30.55
C ASN A 371 1.72 26.53 -32.02
N TRP A 372 2.62 26.08 -32.89
CA TRP A 372 2.34 25.82 -34.31
C TRP A 372 1.66 24.46 -34.58
N LEU A 373 1.56 23.59 -33.58
CA LEU A 373 0.99 22.25 -33.71
C LEU A 373 -0.51 22.21 -33.43
N PRO A 374 -1.26 21.26 -34.03
CA PRO A 374 -2.63 20.97 -33.64
C PRO A 374 -2.72 20.59 -32.15
N MET A 375 -3.84 20.94 -31.50
CA MET A 375 -4.02 20.81 -30.04
C MET A 375 -3.67 19.42 -29.48
N CYS A 376 -4.11 18.33 -30.13
CA CYS A 376 -3.85 16.97 -29.65
C CYS A 376 -2.35 16.61 -29.69
N MET A 377 -1.65 17.03 -30.74
CA MET A 377 -0.20 16.85 -30.87
C MET A 377 0.55 17.75 -29.88
N ARG A 378 0.09 18.98 -29.71
CA ARG A 378 0.63 19.95 -28.76
C ARG A 378 0.60 19.43 -27.32
N LEU A 379 -0.53 18.87 -26.87
CA LEU A 379 -0.66 18.27 -25.53
C LEU A 379 0.33 17.10 -25.34
N SER A 380 0.43 16.22 -26.34
CA SER A 380 1.30 15.04 -26.28
C SER A 380 2.78 15.41 -26.24
N ILE A 381 3.21 16.35 -27.09
CA ILE A 381 4.59 16.83 -27.13
C ILE A 381 4.92 17.62 -25.87
N ASN A 382 3.99 18.44 -25.37
CA ASN A 382 4.20 19.16 -24.12
C ASN A 382 4.41 18.23 -22.92
N TRP A 383 3.66 17.13 -22.87
CA TRP A 383 3.85 16.12 -21.85
C TRP A 383 5.23 15.45 -21.93
N LEU A 384 5.71 15.15 -23.15
CA LEU A 384 7.06 14.61 -23.38
C LEU A 384 8.15 15.60 -22.93
N ILE A 385 8.02 16.88 -23.31
CA ILE A 385 8.94 17.95 -22.88
C ILE A 385 8.96 18.02 -21.34
N TRP A 386 7.78 17.98 -20.72
CA TRP A 386 7.68 18.01 -19.27
C TRP A 386 8.38 16.83 -18.57
N ILE A 387 8.25 15.62 -19.10
CA ILE A 387 8.97 14.44 -18.57
C ILE A 387 10.47 14.60 -18.68
N VAL A 388 10.98 14.99 -19.86
CA VAL A 388 12.41 15.09 -20.12
C VAL A 388 13.06 16.21 -19.30
N PHE A 389 12.52 17.43 -19.37
CA PHE A 389 13.05 18.56 -18.62
C PHE A 389 12.83 18.40 -17.11
N GLY A 390 11.66 17.89 -16.70
CA GLY A 390 11.36 17.63 -15.30
C GLY A 390 12.32 16.60 -14.68
N SER A 391 12.61 15.51 -15.41
CA SER A 391 13.59 14.51 -14.95
C SER A 391 15.00 15.07 -14.87
N GLY A 392 15.44 15.80 -15.90
CA GLY A 392 16.77 16.42 -15.91
C GLY A 392 16.96 17.42 -14.77
N ILE A 393 15.99 18.32 -14.56
CA ILE A 393 16.02 19.28 -13.45
C ILE A 393 15.92 18.58 -12.10
N GLY A 394 15.04 17.59 -11.96
CA GLY A 394 14.91 16.79 -10.73
C GLY A 394 16.23 16.13 -10.33
N LEU A 395 16.91 15.46 -11.27
CA LEU A 395 18.22 14.84 -11.06
C LEU A 395 19.30 15.89 -10.72
N LEU A 396 19.32 17.03 -11.41
CA LEU A 396 20.23 18.13 -11.09
C LEU A 396 20.02 18.65 -9.67
N LEU A 397 18.77 18.86 -9.24
CA LEU A 397 18.46 19.30 -7.88
C LEU A 397 18.86 18.23 -6.85
N LEU A 398 18.58 16.96 -7.11
CA LEU A 398 18.97 15.85 -6.23
C LEU A 398 20.48 15.74 -6.06
N SER A 399 21.27 15.99 -7.10
CA SER A 399 22.74 16.00 -6.99
C SER A 399 23.28 17.11 -6.09
N ARG A 400 22.51 18.18 -5.87
CA ARG A 400 22.84 19.28 -4.96
C ARG A 400 22.41 19.02 -3.52
N VAL A 401 21.39 18.19 -3.31
CA VAL A 401 20.97 17.72 -1.99
C VAL A 401 21.95 16.63 -1.53
N GLY A 402 23.16 17.07 -1.14
CA GLY A 402 24.33 16.23 -0.87
C GLY A 402 24.24 15.28 0.33
N HIS A 403 25.40 14.77 0.76
CA HIS A 403 25.53 13.65 1.70
C HIS A 403 25.09 13.95 3.14
N VAL A 404 24.75 12.87 3.86
CA VAL A 404 24.34 12.89 5.28
C VAL A 404 25.37 12.16 6.14
N GLN A 405 25.67 12.67 7.34
CA GLN A 405 26.57 11.97 8.27
C GLN A 405 25.95 10.66 8.77
N GLN A 406 26.77 9.61 8.92
CA GLN A 406 26.34 8.35 9.52
C GLN A 406 26.27 8.48 11.06
N ASN A 407 25.49 7.63 11.72
CA ASN A 407 25.33 7.61 13.18
C ASN A 407 24.93 8.97 13.76
N PHE A 408 23.89 9.53 13.16
CA PHE A 408 23.48 10.89 13.37
C PHE A 408 22.16 10.94 14.14
N SER A 409 22.09 11.79 15.17
CA SER A 409 20.84 12.12 15.86
C SER A 409 20.67 13.63 15.91
N GLN A 410 19.66 14.15 15.22
CA GLN A 410 19.27 15.56 15.30
C GLN A 410 17.76 15.73 15.35
N SER A 411 17.31 16.89 15.81
CA SER A 411 15.89 17.26 15.75
C SER A 411 15.39 17.31 14.31
N LEU A 412 14.12 16.97 14.10
CA LEU A 412 13.40 17.19 12.83
C LEU A 412 13.41 18.66 12.38
N ASN A 413 13.68 19.60 13.28
CA ASN A 413 13.79 21.03 12.96
C ASN A 413 15.20 21.46 12.55
N SER A 414 16.18 20.55 12.50
CA SER A 414 17.53 20.97 12.15
C SER A 414 17.62 21.38 10.66
N TRP A 415 18.52 22.31 10.38
CA TRP A 415 18.80 22.70 9.00
C TRP A 415 19.33 21.52 8.18
N GLU A 416 20.05 20.61 8.83
CA GLU A 416 20.54 19.40 8.17
C GLU A 416 19.38 18.50 7.76
N PHE A 417 18.39 18.28 8.63
CA PHE A 417 17.19 17.51 8.28
C PHE A 417 16.41 18.17 7.14
N LEU A 418 16.16 19.48 7.25
CA LEU A 418 15.40 20.23 6.25
C LEU A 418 16.07 20.23 4.87
N CYS A 419 17.38 20.47 4.81
CA CYS A 419 18.13 20.49 3.55
C CYS A 419 18.34 19.11 2.95
N ARG A 420 18.53 18.06 3.77
CA ARG A 420 18.98 16.74 3.30
C ARG A 420 17.86 15.73 3.09
N PHE A 421 16.84 15.74 3.95
CA PHE A 421 15.72 14.82 3.90
C PHE A 421 14.46 15.50 3.38
N TRP A 422 13.99 16.55 4.04
CA TRP A 422 12.73 17.20 3.64
C TRP A 422 12.79 17.80 2.23
N LEU A 423 13.86 18.52 1.89
CA LEU A 423 14.01 19.10 0.54
C LEU A 423 14.12 18.01 -0.53
N ARG A 424 14.78 16.89 -0.21
CA ARG A 424 14.84 15.71 -1.09
C ARG A 424 13.43 15.14 -1.33
N ASP A 425 12.65 14.98 -0.28
CA ASP A 425 11.26 14.53 -0.37
C ASP A 425 10.40 15.49 -1.19
N LEU A 426 10.58 16.81 -1.01
CA LEU A 426 9.88 17.80 -1.82
C LEU A 426 10.22 17.67 -3.31
N ILE A 427 11.50 17.51 -3.65
CA ILE A 427 11.94 17.34 -5.04
C ILE A 427 11.34 16.05 -5.62
N LEU A 428 11.36 14.94 -4.87
CA LEU A 428 10.82 13.66 -5.35
C LEU A 428 9.30 13.64 -5.43
N ASN A 429 8.59 14.29 -4.50
CA ASN A 429 7.13 14.45 -4.59
C ASN A 429 6.74 15.30 -5.81
N SER A 430 7.63 16.16 -6.30
CA SER A 430 7.35 17.05 -7.43
C SER A 430 7.76 16.44 -8.78
N PHE A 431 8.95 15.85 -8.87
CA PHE A 431 9.51 15.32 -10.12
C PHE A 431 9.49 13.79 -10.20
N GLY A 432 9.03 13.09 -9.16
CA GLY A 432 9.06 11.63 -9.07
C GLY A 432 8.30 10.95 -10.20
N SER A 433 7.14 11.48 -10.62
CA SER A 433 6.38 10.95 -11.75
C SER A 433 7.10 11.11 -13.09
N CYS A 434 7.88 12.18 -13.27
CA CYS A 434 8.71 12.35 -14.47
C CYS A 434 9.83 11.31 -14.47
N LEU A 435 10.50 11.17 -13.32
CA LEU A 435 11.63 10.24 -13.13
C LEU A 435 11.20 8.79 -13.33
N SER A 436 10.08 8.38 -12.73
CA SER A 436 9.54 7.02 -12.90
C SER A 436 9.19 6.75 -14.37
N SER A 437 8.51 7.69 -15.03
CA SER A 437 8.14 7.56 -16.45
C SER A 437 9.34 7.42 -17.38
N LEU A 438 10.48 8.05 -17.04
CA LEU A 438 11.68 8.02 -17.86
C LEU A 438 12.61 6.82 -17.55
N LEU A 439 12.67 6.39 -16.29
CA LEU A 439 13.72 5.49 -15.80
C LEU A 439 13.23 4.09 -15.41
N ASP A 440 11.96 3.89 -15.07
CA ASP A 440 11.46 2.57 -14.61
C ASP A 440 11.39 1.54 -15.76
N GLU A 441 11.14 1.97 -17.00
CA GLU A 441 11.13 1.07 -18.18
C GLU A 441 12.53 0.83 -18.77
N MET A 442 13.52 1.68 -18.45
CA MET A 442 14.87 1.65 -19.02
C MET A 442 15.93 1.24 -17.99
N ASN A 443 15.82 0.01 -17.50
CA ASN A 443 16.65 -0.54 -16.41
C ASN A 443 18.17 -0.42 -16.64
N TRP A 444 18.63 -0.31 -17.89
CA TRP A 444 20.05 -0.19 -18.22
C TRP A 444 20.68 1.17 -17.85
N PHE A 445 19.91 2.26 -17.76
CA PHE A 445 20.43 3.58 -17.34
C PHE A 445 20.43 3.77 -15.83
N VAL A 446 19.60 3.03 -15.10
CA VAL A 446 19.41 3.22 -13.66
C VAL A 446 20.73 3.14 -12.88
N PRO A 447 21.61 2.14 -13.09
CA PRO A 447 22.89 2.09 -12.40
C PRO A 447 23.80 3.28 -12.69
N LEU A 448 23.79 3.80 -13.92
CA LEU A 448 24.58 4.96 -14.32
C LEU A 448 24.12 6.23 -13.59
N VAL A 449 22.81 6.47 -13.53
CA VAL A 449 22.22 7.62 -12.85
C VAL A 449 22.50 7.56 -11.35
N LEU A 450 22.31 6.39 -10.73
CA LEU A 450 22.57 6.21 -9.30
C LEU A 450 24.05 6.41 -8.94
N ARG A 451 24.98 5.89 -9.76
CA ARG A 451 26.42 6.15 -9.59
C ARG A 451 26.76 7.63 -9.73
N TRP A 452 26.17 8.32 -10.71
CA TRP A 452 26.38 9.76 -10.90
C TRP A 452 25.90 10.58 -9.69
N LEU A 453 24.81 10.15 -9.04
CA LEU A 453 24.32 10.74 -7.79
C LEU A 453 25.17 10.37 -6.56
N GLY A 454 26.11 9.43 -6.69
CA GLY A 454 27.03 9.02 -5.63
C GLY A 454 26.60 7.78 -4.83
N VAL A 455 25.66 6.97 -5.35
CA VAL A 455 25.31 5.67 -4.77
C VAL A 455 26.41 4.66 -5.07
N THR A 456 26.79 3.86 -4.08
CA THR A 456 27.78 2.79 -4.28
C THR A 456 27.11 1.58 -4.93
N ILE A 457 27.45 1.32 -6.19
CA ILE A 457 26.93 0.21 -6.99
C ILE A 457 28.09 -0.67 -7.45
N GLU A 458 28.10 -1.92 -6.99
CA GLU A 458 29.05 -2.93 -7.48
C GLU A 458 28.44 -3.68 -8.67
N GLY A 459 29.07 -3.62 -9.84
CA GLY A 459 28.56 -4.31 -11.04
C GLY A 459 27.41 -3.58 -11.73
N ASN A 460 26.97 -4.14 -12.87
CA ASN A 460 25.95 -3.50 -13.73
C ASN A 460 24.63 -4.28 -13.73
N ASP A 461 24.59 -5.48 -13.15
CA ASP A 461 23.43 -6.36 -13.19
C ASP A 461 22.50 -6.08 -12.00
N ILE A 462 21.84 -4.93 -11.98
CA ILE A 462 20.87 -4.58 -10.95
C ILE A 462 19.48 -4.55 -11.57
N HIS A 463 18.53 -5.20 -10.91
CA HIS A 463 17.13 -5.20 -11.31
C HIS A 463 16.29 -4.39 -10.33
N ALA A 464 16.15 -3.08 -10.58
CA ALA A 464 15.26 -2.23 -9.80
C ALA A 464 13.98 -1.96 -10.60
N TYR A 465 12.82 -2.34 -10.06
CA TYR A 465 11.52 -2.11 -10.70
C TYR A 465 10.98 -0.68 -10.52
N GLU A 466 11.47 0.04 -9.51
CA GLU A 466 11.11 1.43 -9.24
C GLU A 466 12.36 2.22 -8.82
N ILE A 467 12.65 3.34 -9.47
CA ILE A 467 13.82 4.15 -9.13
C ILE A 467 13.57 5.13 -7.98
N VAL A 468 12.35 5.68 -7.88
CA VAL A 468 12.02 6.75 -6.92
C VAL A 468 12.31 6.36 -5.47
N PRO A 469 12.00 5.14 -5.00
CA PRO A 469 12.36 4.72 -3.65
C PRO A 469 13.87 4.72 -3.37
N LEU A 470 14.70 4.43 -4.38
CA LEU A 470 16.16 4.46 -4.26
C LEU A 470 16.67 5.90 -4.18
N LEU A 471 16.12 6.80 -5.01
CA LEU A 471 16.47 8.22 -5.01
C LEU A 471 16.06 8.93 -3.71
N LYS A 472 15.11 8.37 -2.98
CA LYS A 472 14.70 8.87 -1.67
C LYS A 472 15.76 8.70 -0.59
N VAL A 473 16.62 7.71 -0.75
CA VAL A 473 17.76 7.49 0.17
C VAL A 473 18.88 8.48 -0.20
N PRO A 474 19.48 9.17 0.79
CA PRO A 474 20.72 9.90 0.56
C PRO A 474 21.79 8.97 -0.07
N PRO A 475 22.48 9.39 -1.14
CA PRO A 475 23.30 8.47 -1.95
C PRO A 475 24.37 7.70 -1.18
N ASN A 476 24.97 8.33 -0.15
CA ASN A 476 26.00 7.70 0.67
C ASN A 476 25.48 6.71 1.72
N LEU A 477 24.16 6.58 1.84
CA LEU A 477 23.49 5.63 2.72
C LEU A 477 22.92 4.44 1.97
N LEU A 478 23.25 4.28 0.68
CA LEU A 478 22.76 3.17 -0.14
C LEU A 478 23.92 2.47 -0.83
N THR A 479 24.00 1.15 -0.65
CA THR A 479 24.95 0.29 -1.33
C THR A 479 24.19 -0.88 -1.94
N ILE A 480 24.36 -1.10 -3.24
CA ILE A 480 23.71 -2.19 -3.97
C ILE A 480 24.79 -3.00 -4.68
N GLU A 481 24.87 -4.28 -4.36
CA GLU A 481 25.80 -5.21 -5.01
C GLU A 481 25.21 -5.87 -6.26
N ASP A 482 26.09 -6.48 -7.04
CA ASP A 482 25.78 -7.07 -8.35
C ASP A 482 24.72 -8.19 -8.25
N GLY A 483 23.84 -8.30 -9.23
CA GLY A 483 22.75 -9.27 -9.26
C GLY A 483 21.59 -8.99 -8.29
N ALA A 484 21.60 -7.87 -7.56
CA ALA A 484 20.53 -7.54 -6.62
C ALA A 484 19.23 -7.21 -7.35
N THR A 485 18.12 -7.78 -6.88
CA THR A 485 16.77 -7.53 -7.39
C THR A 485 15.92 -6.81 -6.35
N ILE A 486 15.41 -5.63 -6.70
CA ILE A 486 14.57 -4.78 -5.86
C ILE A 486 13.23 -4.61 -6.56
N THR A 487 12.20 -5.21 -5.99
CA THR A 487 10.86 -5.25 -6.59
C THR A 487 10.02 -3.99 -6.30
N SER A 488 8.73 -4.01 -6.65
CA SER A 488 7.89 -2.82 -6.60
C SER A 488 7.52 -2.41 -5.18
N SER A 489 7.42 -1.09 -4.99
CA SER A 489 7.01 -0.42 -3.77
C SER A 489 7.88 -0.77 -2.55
N VAL A 490 9.14 -1.14 -2.72
CA VAL A 490 10.08 -1.29 -1.60
C VAL A 490 10.29 0.08 -0.96
N ARG A 491 10.27 0.16 0.38
CA ARG A 491 10.47 1.41 1.12
C ARG A 491 11.75 1.36 1.93
N PHE A 492 12.61 2.33 1.66
CA PHE A 492 13.83 2.57 2.42
C PHE A 492 13.58 3.65 3.46
N VAL A 493 13.66 3.28 4.74
CA VAL A 493 13.52 4.19 5.87
C VAL A 493 14.92 4.61 6.27
N SER A 494 15.41 5.71 5.68
CA SER A 494 16.78 6.21 5.87
C SER A 494 17.03 6.76 7.28
N TYR A 495 15.97 7.12 8.00
CA TYR A 495 16.00 7.57 9.38
C TYR A 495 14.78 7.09 10.17
N ASP A 496 14.96 6.91 11.47
CA ASP A 496 13.89 6.64 12.42
C ASP A 496 13.58 7.89 13.25
N VAL A 497 12.33 8.02 13.70
CA VAL A 497 11.91 9.15 14.52
C VAL A 497 11.49 8.68 15.91
N THR A 498 12.10 9.26 16.93
CA THR A 498 11.77 9.01 18.33
C THR A 498 10.55 9.83 18.77
N THR A 499 9.93 9.44 19.89
CA THR A 499 8.86 10.23 20.57
C THR A 499 9.30 11.66 20.92
N ASN A 500 10.61 11.88 21.02
CA ASN A 500 11.20 13.18 21.34
C ASN A 500 11.41 14.06 20.09
N GLY A 501 10.97 13.63 18.90
CA GLY A 501 11.13 14.37 17.66
C GLY A 501 12.58 14.42 17.15
N GLN A 502 13.41 13.46 17.56
CA GLN A 502 14.76 13.28 17.01
C GLN A 502 14.72 12.27 15.86
N CYS A 503 15.34 12.66 14.75
CA CYS A 503 15.67 11.85 13.59
C CYS A 503 17.01 11.15 13.85
N ILE A 504 16.99 9.82 13.77
CA ILE A 504 18.15 8.95 14.00
C ILE A 504 18.49 8.24 12.69
N VAL A 505 19.70 8.43 12.19
CA VAL A 505 20.27 7.69 11.06
C VAL A 505 21.27 6.69 11.63
N ALA A 506 20.88 5.42 11.66
CA ALA A 506 21.68 4.35 12.25
C ALA A 506 22.80 3.85 11.34
N GLY A 507 22.71 4.04 10.02
CA GLY A 507 23.80 3.67 9.11
C GLY A 507 23.36 3.48 7.66
N PRO A 508 24.30 3.10 6.76
CA PRO A 508 23.97 2.81 5.38
C PRO A 508 23.15 1.53 5.24
N ILE A 509 22.29 1.49 4.22
CA ILE A 509 21.51 0.32 3.82
C ILE A 509 22.30 -0.40 2.73
N LYS A 510 22.67 -1.65 2.98
CA LYS A 510 23.43 -2.49 2.06
C LYS A 510 22.58 -3.66 1.56
N ILE A 511 22.51 -3.82 0.24
CA ILE A 511 21.84 -4.93 -0.44
C ILE A 511 22.90 -5.84 -1.05
N GLY A 512 23.01 -7.06 -0.55
CA GLY A 512 24.04 -8.02 -0.93
C GLY A 512 23.86 -8.60 -2.33
N ARG A 513 24.94 -9.19 -2.86
CA ARG A 513 25.02 -9.77 -4.20
C ARG A 513 23.96 -10.87 -4.40
N ARG A 514 23.31 -10.87 -5.57
CA ARG A 514 22.24 -11.83 -5.95
C ARG A 514 21.10 -11.93 -4.92
N SER A 515 20.90 -10.91 -4.09
CA SER A 515 19.80 -10.88 -3.14
C SER A 515 18.50 -10.40 -3.80
N PHE A 516 17.37 -10.82 -3.25
CA PHE A 516 16.04 -10.48 -3.75
C PHE A 516 15.22 -9.79 -2.66
N VAL A 517 14.76 -8.57 -2.92
CA VAL A 517 13.88 -7.80 -2.02
C VAL A 517 12.46 -7.81 -2.57
N GLY A 518 11.57 -8.54 -1.90
CA GLY A 518 10.18 -8.72 -2.30
C GLY A 518 9.30 -7.46 -2.20
N ASN A 519 8.09 -7.56 -2.77
CA ASN A 519 7.23 -6.39 -2.95
C ASN A 519 6.85 -5.77 -1.62
N LYS A 520 6.77 -4.44 -1.57
CA LYS A 520 6.32 -3.69 -0.37
C LYS A 520 7.16 -3.93 0.91
N CYS A 521 8.37 -4.46 0.80
CA CYS A 521 9.28 -4.56 1.94
C CYS A 521 9.63 -3.19 2.51
N LEU A 522 10.01 -3.18 3.79
CA LEU A 522 10.52 -2.00 4.48
C LEU A 522 11.93 -2.30 5.01
N LEU A 523 12.92 -1.55 4.52
CA LEU A 523 14.32 -1.66 4.90
C LEU A 523 14.71 -0.43 5.72
N ARG A 524 15.11 -0.62 6.99
CA ARG A 524 15.49 0.48 7.87
C ARG A 524 16.96 0.88 7.73
N SER A 525 17.26 2.07 8.26
CA SER A 525 18.61 2.61 8.38
C SER A 525 19.54 1.58 9.03
N GLY A 526 20.72 1.39 8.45
CA GLY A 526 21.74 0.45 8.96
C GLY A 526 21.54 -1.03 8.61
N VAL A 527 20.50 -1.40 7.87
CA VAL A 527 20.29 -2.81 7.45
C VAL A 527 21.36 -3.26 6.46
N CYS A 528 21.91 -4.47 6.69
CA CYS A 528 22.79 -5.15 5.76
C CYS A 528 22.18 -6.50 5.35
N ILE A 529 21.72 -6.60 4.10
CA ILE A 529 21.23 -7.85 3.51
C ILE A 529 22.45 -8.61 2.98
N LEU A 530 22.58 -9.87 3.39
CA LEU A 530 23.68 -10.74 2.95
C LEU A 530 23.51 -11.20 1.50
N GLU A 531 24.57 -11.75 0.93
CA GLU A 531 24.55 -12.36 -0.41
C GLU A 531 23.58 -13.54 -0.47
N ASP A 532 22.95 -13.76 -1.63
CA ASP A 532 22.03 -14.87 -1.90
C ASP A 532 20.81 -14.96 -0.95
N VAL A 533 20.42 -13.84 -0.32
CA VAL A 533 19.24 -13.78 0.55
C VAL A 533 17.98 -13.37 -0.21
N LEU A 534 16.87 -14.06 0.08
CA LEU A 534 15.53 -13.68 -0.36
C LEU A 534 14.73 -13.11 0.81
N ILE A 535 14.25 -11.88 0.65
CA ILE A 535 13.31 -11.23 1.56
C ILE A 535 11.93 -11.33 0.95
N GLY A 536 11.00 -11.96 1.68
CA GLY A 536 9.61 -12.09 1.23
C GLY A 536 8.87 -10.77 1.21
N SER A 537 7.79 -10.68 0.43
CA SER A 537 6.95 -9.46 0.34
C SER A 537 6.37 -9.04 1.70
N LEU A 538 6.13 -7.74 1.89
CA LEU A 538 5.60 -7.14 3.14
C LEU A 538 6.44 -7.43 4.39
N THR A 539 7.74 -7.69 4.21
CA THR A 539 8.66 -7.93 5.33
C THR A 539 9.30 -6.63 5.80
N ARG A 540 9.34 -6.45 7.13
CA ARG A 540 10.17 -5.44 7.78
C ARG A 540 11.55 -6.03 8.06
N VAL A 541 12.61 -5.36 7.60
CA VAL A 541 13.98 -5.72 7.95
C VAL A 541 14.54 -4.63 8.85
N ASP A 542 14.83 -5.03 10.08
CA ASP A 542 15.43 -4.19 11.10
C ASP A 542 16.95 -4.43 11.14
N LEU A 543 17.69 -3.52 11.78
CA LEU A 543 19.09 -3.75 12.13
C LEU A 543 19.20 -5.08 12.87
N ALA A 544 20.06 -5.97 12.38
CA ALA A 544 20.45 -7.14 13.14
C ALA A 544 21.03 -6.64 14.47
N ASN A 545 20.39 -6.99 15.57
CA ASN A 545 21.02 -6.89 16.89
C ASN A 545 22.33 -7.68 16.80
N ASN A 546 23.46 -6.98 16.63
CA ASN A 546 24.81 -7.53 16.74
C ASN A 546 25.14 -7.97 18.19
N SER A 547 24.13 -8.30 19.00
CA SER A 547 24.28 -8.96 20.30
C SER A 547 24.29 -10.48 20.22
N ALA A 548 24.25 -11.07 19.02
CA ALA A 548 24.37 -12.51 18.80
C ALA A 548 25.53 -12.87 17.85
N LYS A 549 26.75 -12.38 18.15
CA LYS A 549 28.05 -13.00 17.74
C LYS A 549 29.29 -12.31 18.33
N GLN A 550 29.20 -11.81 19.55
CA GLN A 550 30.38 -11.64 20.42
C GLN A 550 30.21 -12.59 21.61
N GLY A 551 30.72 -13.81 21.48
CA GLY A 551 30.57 -14.81 22.54
C GLY A 551 31.04 -16.21 22.16
N LYS A 552 32.36 -16.37 22.22
CA LYS A 552 33.17 -17.62 22.24
C LYS A 552 33.44 -18.32 20.92
#